data_AF-A0A844IEA6-F1
#
_entry.id   AF-A0A844IEA6-F1
#
_cell.length_a   1.000
_cell.length_b   1.000
_cell.length_c   1.000
_cell.angle_alpha   90.00
_cell.angle_beta   90.00
_cell.angle_gamma   90.00
#
_symmetry.space_group_name_H-M   'P 1'
#
loop_
_entity.id
_entity.type
_entity.pdbx_description
1 polymer ?
#
loop_
_entity_poly.entity_id
_entity_poly.type
_entity_poly.pdbx_seq_one_letter_code
_entity_poly.pdbx_strand_id
1 'polypeptide(L)'
;MSSANLRERLVKEGIESALNRKPSKTPPRQTIIDGEVEAKLIALRCGEPPAGQARWTLRLLADIAVELEIVPAISHETVRQVLKKTNSNLICARCM
;
A
#
# COMPACT_ATOMS: atom_id res chain seq x y z
N MET A 1 10.49 26.20 -8.90
CA MET A 1 9.84 27.05 -7.87
C MET A 1 10.32 28.47 -8.10
N SER A 2 9.42 29.41 -8.46
CA SER A 2 9.78 30.81 -8.73
C SER A 2 9.99 31.57 -7.41
N SER A 3 11.03 32.40 -7.34
CA SER A 3 11.47 33.15 -6.15
C SER A 3 10.40 34.07 -5.53
N ALA A 4 9.42 34.51 -6.32
CA ALA A 4 8.31 35.35 -5.86
C ALA A 4 7.47 34.67 -4.76
N ASN A 5 7.14 33.37 -4.93
CA ASN A 5 6.33 32.63 -3.96
C ASN A 5 7.09 32.28 -2.67
N LEU A 6 8.43 32.28 -2.72
CA LEU A 6 9.24 31.98 -1.55
C LEU A 6 9.19 33.12 -0.52
N ARG A 7 9.23 34.37 -0.99
CA ARG A 7 9.17 35.57 -0.13
C ARG A 7 7.85 35.64 0.63
N GLU A 8 6.73 35.37 -0.05
CA GLU A 8 5.42 35.37 0.59
C GLU A 8 5.27 34.26 1.64
N ARG A 9 5.77 33.05 1.33
CA ARG A 9 5.74 31.92 2.28
C ARG A 9 6.68 32.10 3.47
N LEU A 10 7.82 32.76 3.27
CA LEU A 10 8.75 33.11 4.34
C LEU A 10 8.09 34.03 5.38
N VAL A 11 7.36 35.05 4.91
CA VAL A 11 6.67 36.02 5.78
C VAL A 11 5.47 35.38 6.51
N LYS A 12 4.73 34.49 5.85
CA LYS A 12 3.49 33.90 6.41
C LYS A 12 3.72 32.63 7.22
N GLU A 13 4.67 31.79 6.83
CA GLU A 13 4.84 30.42 7.35
C GLU A 13 6.23 30.18 7.99
N GLY A 14 7.14 31.16 7.92
CA GLY A 14 8.51 31.05 8.45
C GLY A 14 9.50 30.37 7.50
N ILE A 15 10.80 30.47 7.83
CA ILE A 15 11.93 29.97 7.02
C ILE A 15 11.79 28.45 6.74
N GLU A 16 11.35 27.71 7.75
CA GLU A 16 11.26 26.25 7.75
C GLU A 16 10.19 25.75 6.76
N SER A 17 9.03 26.41 6.74
CA SER A 17 7.94 26.10 5.80
C SER A 17 8.22 26.59 4.38
N ALA A 18 8.98 27.67 4.21
CA ALA A 18 9.33 28.20 2.90
C ALA A 18 10.29 27.26 2.15
N LEU A 19 11.28 26.72 2.86
CA LEU A 19 12.25 25.76 2.30
C LEU A 19 11.64 24.37 2.08
N ASN A 20 10.77 23.91 2.98
CA ASN A 20 10.19 22.57 2.87
C ASN A 20 8.96 22.57 1.96
N ARG A 21 8.94 21.65 1.00
CA ARG A 21 7.74 21.35 0.22
C ARG A 21 6.71 20.75 1.17
N LYS A 22 5.53 21.38 1.28
CA LYS A 22 4.42 20.87 2.09
C LYS A 22 4.11 19.43 1.64
N PRO A 23 4.23 18.42 2.51
CA PRO A 23 3.93 17.05 2.14
C PRO A 23 2.45 16.98 1.75
N SER A 24 2.15 16.36 0.61
CA SER A 24 0.77 16.14 0.18
C SER A 24 0.08 15.26 1.21
N LYS A 25 -1.02 15.73 1.81
CA LYS A 25 -1.82 14.96 2.78
C LYS A 25 -2.45 13.71 2.16
N THR A 26 -2.61 13.70 0.84
CA THR A 26 -3.20 12.59 0.08
C THR A 26 -2.22 12.10 -1.00
N PRO A 27 -2.10 10.77 -1.18
CA PRO A 27 -1.35 10.23 -2.30
C PRO A 27 -2.01 10.66 -3.63
N PRO A 28 -1.22 10.91 -4.69
CA PRO A 28 -1.72 11.41 -5.97
C PRO A 28 -2.59 10.39 -6.73
N ARG A 29 -2.65 9.14 -6.28
CA ARG A 29 -3.48 8.08 -6.86
C ARG A 29 -4.40 7.54 -5.77
N GLN A 30 -5.70 7.60 -6.00
CA GLN A 30 -6.67 6.88 -5.19
C GLN A 30 -6.34 5.39 -5.31
N THR A 31 -5.96 4.77 -4.20
CA THR A 31 -5.68 3.34 -4.17
C THR A 31 -7.01 2.62 -4.26
N ILE A 32 -7.25 1.92 -5.36
CA ILE A 32 -8.42 1.05 -5.57
C ILE A 32 -8.50 -0.01 -4.45
N ILE A 33 -7.35 -0.30 -3.84
CA ILE A 33 -7.24 -1.12 -2.65
C ILE A 33 -7.26 -0.21 -1.42
N ASP A 34 -8.32 -0.36 -0.63
CA ASP A 34 -8.45 0.25 0.69
C ASP A 34 -7.54 -0.44 1.72
N GLY A 35 -7.20 0.24 2.81
CA GLY A 35 -6.40 -0.33 3.90
C GLY A 35 -7.05 -1.56 4.53
N GLU A 36 -8.38 -1.64 4.54
CA GLU A 36 -9.10 -2.83 5.03
C GLU A 36 -8.86 -4.06 4.12
N VAL A 37 -8.88 -3.84 2.80
CA VAL A 37 -8.60 -4.89 1.81
C VAL A 37 -7.15 -5.37 1.93
N GLU A 38 -6.19 -4.45 2.12
CA GLU A 38 -4.79 -4.82 2.39
C GLU A 38 -4.68 -5.72 3.63
N ALA A 39 -5.37 -5.35 4.73
CA ALA A 39 -5.36 -6.12 5.97
C ALA A 39 -5.96 -7.53 5.80
N LYS A 40 -7.07 -7.65 5.09
CA LYS A 40 -7.71 -8.94 4.78
C LYS A 40 -6.80 -9.85 3.94
N LEU A 41 -6.12 -9.30 2.94
CA LEU A 41 -5.13 -10.03 2.13
C LEU A 41 -3.94 -10.54 2.97
N ILE A 42 -3.45 -9.72 3.90
CA ILE A 42 -2.36 -10.11 4.80
C ILE A 42 -2.81 -11.22 5.76
N ALA A 43 -4.03 -11.11 6.30
CA ALA A 43 -4.60 -12.13 7.18
C ALA A 43 -4.76 -13.48 6.47
N LEU A 44 -5.26 -13.48 5.23
CA LEU A 44 -5.33 -14.66 4.37
C LEU A 44 -3.97 -15.32 4.20
N ARG A 45 -2.94 -14.54 3.82
CA ARG A 45 -1.58 -15.07 3.65
C ARG A 45 -0.99 -15.65 4.93
N CYS A 46 -1.37 -15.12 6.10
CA CYS A 46 -0.87 -15.62 7.39
C CYS A 46 -1.53 -16.95 7.82
N GLY A 47 -2.62 -17.36 7.18
CA GLY A 47 -3.30 -18.62 7.44
C GLY A 47 -2.73 -19.82 6.67
N GLU A 48 -3.41 -20.95 6.79
CA GLU A 48 -3.07 -22.17 6.05
C GLU A 48 -3.49 -22.09 4.58
N PRO A 49 -2.66 -22.56 3.63
CA PRO A 49 -3.05 -22.65 2.25
C PRO A 49 -4.22 -23.63 2.08
N PRO A 50 -5.13 -23.40 1.12
CA PRO A 50 -6.26 -24.29 0.86
C PRO A 50 -5.78 -25.69 0.46
N ALA A 51 -6.64 -26.68 0.74
CA ALA A 51 -6.35 -28.09 0.50
C ALA A 51 -5.90 -28.35 -0.95
N GLY A 52 -4.77 -29.05 -1.10
CA GLY A 52 -4.18 -29.36 -2.40
C GLY A 52 -3.07 -28.40 -2.85
N GLN A 53 -2.72 -27.38 -2.06
CA GLN A 53 -1.60 -26.49 -2.35
C GLN A 53 -0.56 -26.52 -1.23
N ALA A 54 0.71 -26.75 -1.59
CA ALA A 54 1.81 -26.81 -0.62
C ALA A 54 2.22 -25.42 -0.08
N ARG A 55 1.89 -24.33 -0.80
CA ARG A 55 2.25 -22.95 -0.41
C ARG A 55 1.31 -21.92 -1.02
N TRP A 56 1.23 -20.76 -0.37
CA TRP A 56 0.59 -19.57 -0.95
C TRP A 56 1.36 -19.08 -2.17
N THR A 57 0.69 -19.02 -3.33
CA THR A 57 1.20 -18.32 -4.51
C THR A 57 0.45 -17.01 -4.70
N LEU A 58 1.09 -16.02 -5.36
CA LEU A 58 0.47 -14.71 -5.59
C LEU A 58 -0.80 -14.80 -6.44
N ARG A 59 -0.85 -15.75 -7.39
CA ARG A 59 -2.04 -16.00 -8.21
C ARG A 59 -3.17 -16.63 -7.40
N LEU A 60 -2.84 -17.59 -6.52
CA LEU A 60 -3.82 -18.22 -5.63
C LEU A 60 -4.40 -17.21 -4.64
N LEU A 61 -3.57 -16.33 -4.07
CA LEU A 61 -4.04 -15.23 -3.22
C LEU A 61 -4.97 -14.28 -3.96
N ALA A 62 -4.68 -13.97 -5.22
CA ALA A 62 -5.54 -13.11 -6.04
C ALA A 62 -6.89 -13.78 -6.33
N ASP A 63 -6.87 -15.05 -6.71
CA ASP A 63 -8.07 -15.84 -7.03
C ASP A 63 -9.01 -15.96 -5.82
N ILE A 64 -8.46 -16.32 -4.66
CA ILE A 64 -9.21 -16.43 -3.40
C ILE A 64 -9.71 -15.07 -2.92
N ALA A 65 -8.96 -13.99 -3.14
CA ALA A 65 -9.42 -12.66 -2.79
C ALA A 65 -10.62 -12.18 -3.63
N VAL A 66 -10.71 -12.63 -4.89
CA VAL A 66 -11.91 -12.42 -5.73
C VAL A 66 -13.05 -13.33 -5.28
N GLU A 67 -12.76 -14.61 -5.02
CA GLU A 67 -13.77 -15.59 -4.58
C GLU A 67 -14.44 -15.21 -3.26
N LEU A 68 -13.67 -14.62 -2.33
CA LEU A 68 -14.19 -14.10 -1.05
C LEU A 68 -14.83 -12.71 -1.16
N GLU A 69 -15.01 -12.19 -2.39
CA GLU A 69 -15.61 -10.89 -2.70
C GLU A 69 -14.95 -9.71 -1.95
N ILE A 70 -13.68 -9.87 -1.56
CA ILE A 70 -12.91 -8.83 -0.87
C ILE A 70 -12.65 -7.66 -1.83
N VAL A 71 -12.52 -7.98 -3.12
CA VAL A 71 -12.28 -7.05 -4.23
C VAL A 71 -12.98 -7.53 -5.49
N PRO A 72 -13.57 -6.62 -6.30
CA PRO A 72 -14.31 -6.99 -7.50
C PRO A 72 -13.40 -7.61 -8.58
N ALA A 73 -12.14 -7.20 -8.63
CA ALA A 73 -11.11 -7.80 -9.47
C ALA A 73 -9.74 -7.41 -8.94
N ILE A 74 -8.83 -8.38 -8.80
CA ILE A 74 -7.44 -8.12 -8.39
C ILE A 74 -6.45 -8.89 -9.23
N SER A 75 -5.39 -8.20 -9.66
CA SER A 75 -4.27 -8.82 -10.36
C SER A 75 -3.22 -9.29 -9.35
N HIS A 76 -2.52 -10.38 -9.69
CA HIS A 76 -1.38 -10.88 -8.90
C HIS A 76 -0.29 -9.81 -8.66
N GLU A 77 -0.12 -8.87 -9.60
CA GLU A 77 0.80 -7.73 -9.45
C GLU A 77 0.35 -6.76 -8.34
N THR A 78 -0.95 -6.60 -8.15
CA THR A 78 -1.50 -5.78 -7.07
C THR A 78 -1.27 -6.45 -5.72
N VAL A 79 -1.50 -7.76 -5.62
CA VAL A 79 -1.15 -8.56 -4.43
C VAL A 79 0.34 -8.44 -4.12
N ARG A 80 1.21 -8.52 -5.13
CA ARG A 80 2.66 -8.33 -4.98
C ARG A 80 2.99 -6.93 -4.44
N GLN A 81 2.37 -5.88 -4.98
CA GLN A 81 2.60 -4.50 -4.53
C GLN A 81 2.14 -4.29 -3.09
N VAL A 82 0.97 -4.80 -2.71
CA VAL A 82 0.46 -4.79 -1.33
C VAL A 82 1.45 -5.50 -0.41
N LEU A 83 1.79 -6.75 -0.72
CA LEU A 83 2.71 -7.53 0.10
C LEU A 83 4.12 -6.90 0.17
N LYS A 84 4.61 -6.28 -0.91
CA LYS A 84 5.90 -5.56 -0.90
C LYS A 84 5.85 -4.35 0.04
N LYS A 85 4.78 -3.55 -0.03
CA LYS A 85 4.55 -2.40 0.85
C LYS A 85 4.46 -2.82 2.32
N THR A 86 3.85 -3.97 2.59
CA THR A 86 3.80 -4.57 3.92
C THR A 86 5.18 -5.10 4.37
N ASN A 87 5.93 -5.75 3.48
CA ASN A 87 7.26 -6.30 3.80
C ASN A 87 8.27 -5.22 4.16
N SER A 88 8.17 -4.03 3.54
CA SER A 88 8.97 -2.86 3.91
C SER A 88 8.65 -2.31 5.31
N ASN A 89 7.50 -2.67 5.90
CA ASN A 89 7.08 -2.20 7.22
C ASN A 89 7.21 -3.25 8.34
N LEU A 90 7.23 -4.56 8.03
CA LEU A 90 7.37 -5.61 9.03
C LEU A 90 8.20 -6.78 8.51
N ILE A 91 9.41 -6.91 9.07
CA ILE A 91 10.18 -8.15 9.06
C ILE A 91 9.38 -9.18 9.87
N CYS A 92 8.52 -9.95 9.21
CA CYS A 92 7.97 -11.18 9.76
C CYS A 92 8.64 -12.36 9.05
N ALA A 93 9.70 -12.87 9.69
CA ALA A 93 10.59 -13.92 9.19
C ALA A 93 9.97 -15.35 9.26
N ARG A 94 8.70 -15.53 8.91
CA ARG A 94 8.05 -16.86 8.94
C ARG A 94 7.49 -17.34 7.60
N CYS A 95 7.74 -16.64 6.51
CA CYS A 95 7.04 -16.93 5.25
C CYS A 95 7.96 -16.87 4.01
N MET A 96 9.16 -17.46 4.14
CA MET A 96 9.99 -17.93 3.02
C MET A 96 9.96 -19.45 2.98
#